data_AF-A0A7Y8CIC1-F1
#
_entry.id   AF-A0A7Y8CIC1-F1
#
_cell.length_a   1.000
_cell.length_b   1.000
_cell.length_c   1.000
_cell.angle_alpha   90.00
_cell.angle_beta   90.00
_cell.angle_gamma   90.00
#
_symmetry.space_group_name_H-M   'P 1'
#
loop_
_entity.id
_entity.type
_entity.pdbx_description
1 polymer ?
#
loop_
_entity_poly.entity_id
_entity_poly.type
_entity_poly.pdbx_seq_one_letter_code
_entity_poly.pdbx_strand_id
1 'polypeptide(L)'
;MNMTTKKNFQTTKESQPERPDIPLALEDGLLPVSALDNPLPVTFKVWNNASVDETYQLLWEGQLIGTREFIKPTDSPGDTLTRDVPIELLVEGKYQLAYRITDTISQEFVDSLPYLLEIDTTAPGHPTTLGPLDFPPQVNDGLTSEELTQLGDVLPGTVHGYSGFAIGDRIRTFWGDTEGPGGRVEEGDIEPREVVIQFSRAFLESLGDFNGPVLYTVTDRAGNRSQDSTATNVLLLLNEPVLDLPAPIIDGYVEPISHEQAQAGIEVWIPTSDLVEDGDQILLHWGSVALGPFDPATIGQPIILRIDVAFETIEQAGDGDIRLGYEVSRNGHVVGYSLPLDIVVRARLPVPGDMARPIIRGASPEAVDNLIDENDFERDASAIIAWNPAFVEGQLIQLTWGGQAMFEPPYRITAGDVSAARDLNMAVPNNRFRPVGTGTDIRVQYTITQAGNPNTSRSPEQGIIVRSRDELPGGPNGPEAPVFTDLNEHGAINTINGQDGAPVHIAPYLNIRPGDVIHFLYEGFDQLVGGNPKNQWPYTSAPLTEEQVRDGYDLKVPRAVLDSNCYGHAEATFSVESLTGIGRSKRRSAYVDMRVSGRCPEARGQ
;
A
#
# COMPACT_ATOMS: atom_id res chain seq x y z
N MET A 1 57.61 58.58 -104.72
CA MET A 1 56.87 58.57 -105.99
C MET A 1 55.85 57.45 -105.94
N ASN A 2 54.59 57.87 -105.93
CA ASN A 2 53.31 57.23 -106.21
C ASN A 2 53.17 55.77 -106.72
N MET A 3 52.01 55.20 -106.31
CA MET A 3 51.15 54.16 -106.91
C MET A 3 51.47 52.68 -106.61
N THR A 4 50.55 51.72 -106.35
CA THR A 4 49.10 51.63 -106.06
C THR A 4 48.80 50.17 -105.62
N THR A 5 47.77 49.98 -104.78
CA THR A 5 46.91 48.78 -104.56
C THR A 5 47.47 47.46 -104.03
N LYS A 6 46.83 46.99 -102.94
CA LYS A 6 45.99 45.77 -102.96
C LYS A 6 44.93 45.86 -101.86
N LYS A 7 43.65 45.84 -102.24
CA LYS A 7 42.52 45.58 -101.35
C LYS A 7 42.57 44.10 -100.96
N ASN A 8 42.69 43.81 -99.67
CA ASN A 8 42.40 42.49 -99.13
C ASN A 8 40.94 42.47 -98.68
N PHE A 9 40.15 41.59 -99.28
CA PHE A 9 38.85 41.17 -98.75
C PHE A 9 39.09 40.39 -97.46
N GLN A 10 38.61 40.91 -96.33
CA GLN A 10 38.40 40.11 -95.13
C GLN A 10 36.99 39.52 -95.24
N THR A 11 36.92 38.21 -95.47
CA THR A 11 35.74 37.40 -95.17
C THR A 11 35.50 37.43 -93.66
N THR A 12 34.50 38.16 -93.20
CA THR A 12 33.97 38.08 -91.84
C THR A 12 33.33 36.71 -91.65
N LYS A 13 33.93 35.92 -90.78
CA LYS A 13 33.36 34.67 -90.25
C LYS A 13 32.14 35.07 -89.43
N GLU A 14 30.95 34.68 -89.88
CA GLU A 14 29.68 34.98 -89.22
C GLU A 14 29.68 34.36 -87.81
N SER A 15 29.36 35.16 -86.79
CA SER A 15 29.27 34.70 -85.40
C SER A 15 28.00 33.85 -85.25
N GLN A 16 28.13 32.65 -84.68
CA GLN A 16 26.99 31.78 -84.39
C GLN A 16 25.92 32.54 -83.57
N PRO A 17 24.62 32.40 -83.89
CA PRO A 17 23.56 33.07 -83.14
C PRO A 17 23.51 32.63 -81.67
N GLU A 18 23.18 33.57 -80.77
CA GLU A 18 23.05 33.30 -79.34
C GLU A 18 21.90 32.34 -79.03
N ARG A 19 22.00 31.61 -77.91
CA ARG A 19 20.96 30.67 -77.49
C ARG A 19 19.61 31.37 -77.27
N PRO A 20 18.48 30.66 -77.50
CA PRO A 20 17.20 31.16 -77.03
C PRO A 20 17.16 31.25 -75.50
N ASP A 21 16.17 31.96 -74.98
CA ASP A 21 15.85 32.09 -73.56
C ASP A 21 14.44 31.58 -73.29
N ILE A 22 14.25 30.93 -72.15
CA ILE A 22 12.97 30.38 -71.69
C ILE A 22 12.63 31.09 -70.38
N PRO A 23 11.81 32.17 -70.41
CA PRO A 23 11.58 32.99 -69.23
C PRO A 23 10.92 32.27 -68.04
N LEU A 24 10.28 31.13 -68.29
CA LEU A 24 9.61 30.31 -67.28
C LEU A 24 10.52 29.25 -66.64
N ALA A 25 11.69 28.96 -67.23
CA ALA A 25 12.63 28.00 -66.67
C ALA A 25 13.45 28.65 -65.53
N LEU A 26 13.86 27.83 -64.57
CA LEU A 26 14.82 28.22 -63.54
C LEU A 26 16.21 28.49 -64.17
N GLU A 27 17.12 29.13 -63.42
CA GLU A 27 18.44 29.54 -63.93
C GLU A 27 19.28 28.38 -64.51
N ASP A 28 19.08 27.16 -64.01
CA ASP A 28 19.74 25.94 -64.46
C ASP A 28 19.01 25.21 -65.60
N GLY A 29 17.91 25.78 -66.09
CA GLY A 29 17.12 25.22 -67.18
C GLY A 29 16.03 24.23 -66.75
N LEU A 30 15.79 24.02 -65.44
CA LEU A 30 14.67 23.22 -64.95
C LEU A 30 13.35 23.97 -65.16
N LEU A 31 12.38 23.35 -65.82
CA LEU A 31 11.08 23.92 -66.06
C LEU A 31 10.09 23.53 -64.94
N PRO A 32 9.49 24.50 -64.23
CA PRO A 32 8.45 24.20 -63.25
C PRO A 32 7.23 23.54 -63.89
N VAL A 33 6.60 22.59 -63.21
CA VAL A 33 5.45 21.85 -63.72
C VAL A 33 4.23 22.73 -63.98
N SER A 34 4.12 23.87 -63.30
CA SER A 34 3.10 24.89 -63.56
C SER A 34 3.22 25.54 -64.95
N ALA A 35 4.38 25.41 -65.62
CA ALA A 35 4.60 25.91 -66.97
C ALA A 35 4.21 24.89 -68.07
N LEU A 36 3.82 23.66 -67.71
CA LEU A 36 3.51 22.59 -68.67
C LEU A 36 2.06 22.61 -69.17
N ASP A 37 1.18 23.39 -68.53
CA ASP A 37 -0.26 23.47 -68.88
C ASP A 37 -0.55 24.35 -70.11
N ASN A 38 0.45 25.09 -70.61
CA ASN A 38 0.32 26.01 -71.73
C ASN A 38 1.51 25.86 -72.70
N PRO A 39 1.39 26.26 -73.99
CA PRO A 39 2.54 26.29 -74.88
C PRO A 39 3.67 27.12 -74.27
N LEU A 40 4.90 26.59 -74.30
CA LEU A 40 6.04 27.19 -73.59
C LEU A 40 6.64 28.32 -74.43
N PRO A 41 6.56 29.59 -73.98
CA PRO A 41 7.14 30.70 -74.71
C PRO A 41 8.67 30.68 -74.68
N VAL A 42 9.26 30.73 -75.86
CA VAL A 42 10.70 30.80 -76.10
C VAL A 42 11.00 32.15 -76.74
N THR A 43 11.96 32.86 -76.19
CA THR A 43 12.35 34.17 -76.71
C THR A 43 13.78 34.15 -77.23
N PHE A 44 14.06 34.91 -78.29
CA PHE A 44 15.42 35.12 -78.79
C PHE A 44 15.52 36.45 -79.49
N LYS A 45 16.74 36.94 -79.70
CA LYS A 45 16.97 38.26 -80.30
C LYS A 45 17.08 38.16 -81.81
N VAL A 46 16.56 39.15 -82.51
CA VAL A 46 16.86 39.35 -83.94
C VAL A 46 18.37 39.53 -84.08
N TRP A 47 18.99 38.73 -84.95
CA TRP A 47 20.44 38.70 -85.14
C TRP A 47 20.94 39.90 -85.95
N ASN A 48 22.27 40.09 -85.96
CA ASN A 48 22.90 41.14 -86.75
C ASN A 48 22.75 40.86 -88.25
N ASN A 49 22.49 41.92 -89.03
CA ASN A 49 22.26 41.86 -90.47
C ASN A 49 21.06 41.01 -90.93
N ALA A 50 20.05 40.81 -90.05
CA ALA A 50 18.83 40.11 -90.42
C ALA A 50 18.16 40.71 -91.66
N SER A 51 17.72 39.85 -92.58
CA SER A 51 17.07 40.23 -93.85
C SER A 51 15.65 39.68 -93.92
N VAL A 52 14.76 40.38 -94.62
CA VAL A 52 13.38 39.93 -94.88
C VAL A 52 13.31 38.67 -95.78
N ASP A 53 14.43 38.31 -96.41
CA ASP A 53 14.60 37.06 -97.16
C ASP A 53 15.02 35.88 -96.27
N GLU A 54 15.15 36.08 -94.96
CA GLU A 54 15.47 35.05 -93.98
C GLU A 54 14.22 34.61 -93.20
N THR A 55 14.23 33.33 -92.81
CA THR A 55 13.22 32.74 -91.92
C THR A 55 13.84 32.19 -90.67
N TYR A 56 13.05 32.11 -89.60
CA TYR A 56 13.42 31.47 -88.36
C TYR A 56 12.38 30.43 -87.91
N GLN A 57 12.86 29.39 -87.24
CA GLN A 57 12.04 28.31 -86.70
C GLN A 57 12.75 27.68 -85.49
N LEU A 58 11.98 27.22 -84.49
CA LEU A 58 12.53 26.51 -83.33
C LEU A 58 13.06 25.12 -83.72
N LEU A 59 14.12 24.69 -83.04
CA LEU A 59 14.69 23.35 -83.12
C LEU A 59 14.59 22.70 -81.75
N TRP A 60 14.01 21.51 -81.72
CA TRP A 60 13.91 20.65 -80.56
C TRP A 60 14.67 19.36 -80.85
N GLU A 61 15.73 19.08 -80.09
CA GLU A 61 16.60 17.91 -80.35
C GLU A 61 17.11 17.84 -81.80
N GLY A 62 17.39 19.01 -82.39
CA GLY A 62 17.83 19.13 -83.79
C GLY A 62 16.72 19.00 -84.84
N GLN A 63 15.47 18.73 -84.44
CA GLN A 63 14.31 18.68 -85.33
C GLN A 63 13.57 20.01 -85.35
N LEU A 64 13.21 20.49 -86.53
CA LEU A 64 12.39 21.70 -86.69
C LEU A 64 10.97 21.47 -86.16
N ILE A 65 10.51 22.38 -85.29
CA ILE A 65 9.17 22.36 -84.70
C ILE A 65 8.43 23.67 -84.95
N GLY A 66 7.10 23.66 -84.84
CA GLY A 66 6.25 24.82 -85.08
C GLY A 66 6.25 25.29 -86.54
N THR A 67 5.80 26.52 -86.79
CA THR A 67 5.77 27.14 -88.12
C THR A 67 7.05 27.93 -88.38
N ARG A 68 7.56 27.84 -89.62
CA ARG A 68 8.60 28.74 -90.12
C ARG A 68 8.03 30.14 -90.31
N GLU A 69 8.79 31.15 -89.94
CA GLU A 69 8.33 32.54 -89.93
C GLU A 69 9.39 33.46 -90.53
N PHE A 70 8.94 34.48 -91.26
CA PHE A 70 9.83 35.44 -91.92
C PHE A 70 10.23 36.56 -90.96
N ILE A 71 11.45 37.08 -91.12
CA ILE A 71 11.82 38.38 -90.56
C ILE A 71 10.97 39.46 -91.21
N LYS A 72 10.26 40.23 -90.38
CA LYS A 72 9.39 41.31 -90.86
C LYS A 72 10.22 42.56 -91.14
N PRO A 73 9.78 43.46 -92.05
CA PRO A 73 10.46 44.74 -92.28
C PRO A 73 10.60 45.64 -91.05
N THR A 74 9.80 45.38 -90.00
CA THR A 74 9.83 46.09 -88.73
C THR A 74 10.78 45.50 -87.71
N ASP A 75 11.27 44.27 -87.92
CA ASP A 75 12.12 43.56 -86.96
C ASP A 75 13.55 44.08 -87.10
N SER A 76 14.07 44.73 -86.05
CA SER A 76 15.42 45.30 -86.00
C SER A 76 16.35 44.43 -85.15
N PRO A 77 17.67 44.38 -85.45
CA PRO A 77 18.64 43.65 -84.62
C PRO A 77 18.52 44.03 -83.14
N GLY A 78 18.39 43.01 -82.27
CA GLY A 78 18.16 43.17 -80.83
C GLY A 78 16.69 43.15 -80.37
N ASP A 79 15.72 43.24 -81.29
CA ASP A 79 14.30 43.04 -80.96
C ASP A 79 14.05 41.61 -80.46
N THR A 80 13.08 41.44 -79.57
CA THR A 80 12.70 40.11 -79.06
C THR A 80 11.68 39.46 -79.99
N LEU A 81 12.02 38.27 -80.47
CA LEU A 81 11.11 37.36 -81.14
C LEU A 81 10.62 36.30 -80.15
N THR A 82 9.38 35.87 -80.28
CA THR A 82 8.78 34.83 -79.44
C THR A 82 8.22 33.70 -80.30
N ARG A 83 8.51 32.45 -79.92
CA ARG A 83 7.93 31.24 -80.50
C ARG A 83 7.58 30.28 -79.38
N ASP A 84 6.54 29.49 -79.57
CA ASP A 84 6.09 28.56 -78.54
C ASP A 84 6.52 27.14 -78.86
N VAL A 85 7.00 26.42 -77.85
CA VAL A 85 7.09 24.96 -77.91
C VAL A 85 5.70 24.40 -77.62
N PRO A 86 5.12 23.58 -78.51
CA PRO A 86 3.83 22.94 -78.29
C PRO A 86 3.81 22.06 -77.04
N ILE A 87 2.67 22.01 -76.33
CA ILE A 87 2.49 21.26 -75.08
C ILE A 87 2.83 19.78 -75.26
N GLU A 88 2.53 19.20 -76.42
CA GLU A 88 2.79 17.79 -76.72
C GLU A 88 4.28 17.40 -76.71
N LEU A 89 5.20 18.38 -76.77
CA LEU A 89 6.63 18.16 -76.64
C LEU A 89 7.15 18.36 -75.20
N LEU A 90 6.33 18.92 -74.31
CA LEU A 90 6.69 19.21 -72.92
C LEU A 90 6.52 17.97 -72.03
N VAL A 91 7.14 16.87 -72.42
CA VAL A 91 7.16 15.61 -71.67
C VAL A 91 8.48 15.47 -70.91
N GLU A 92 8.49 14.70 -69.82
CA GLU A 92 9.68 14.49 -68.98
C GLU A 92 10.93 14.12 -69.80
N GLY A 93 12.04 14.80 -69.52
CA GLY A 93 13.29 14.60 -70.24
C GLY A 93 14.25 15.79 -70.16
N LYS A 94 15.45 15.58 -70.72
CA LYS A 94 16.46 16.63 -70.91
C LYS A 94 16.57 16.92 -72.40
N TYR A 95 16.45 18.19 -72.76
CA TYR A 95 16.32 18.65 -74.13
C TYR A 95 17.32 19.76 -74.47
N GLN A 96 17.68 19.83 -75.75
CA GLN A 96 18.38 20.93 -76.38
C GLN A 96 17.40 21.69 -77.26
N LEU A 97 17.13 22.93 -76.86
CA LEU A 97 16.30 23.85 -77.61
C LEU A 97 17.18 24.90 -78.30
N ALA A 98 17.03 25.05 -79.60
CA ALA A 98 17.70 26.07 -80.41
C ALA A 98 16.71 26.74 -81.37
N TYR A 99 17.18 27.66 -82.21
CA TYR A 99 16.45 28.11 -83.38
C TYR A 99 17.37 28.11 -84.60
N ARG A 100 16.79 27.92 -85.78
CA ARG A 100 17.49 27.93 -87.06
C ARG A 100 17.09 29.15 -87.83
N ILE A 101 18.10 29.81 -88.38
CA ILE A 101 17.96 30.85 -89.38
C ILE A 101 18.19 30.19 -90.74
N THR A 102 17.30 30.44 -91.70
CA THR A 102 17.44 29.94 -93.07
C THR A 102 17.28 31.09 -94.05
N ASP A 103 18.29 31.30 -94.90
CA ASP A 103 18.21 32.21 -96.03
C ASP A 103 17.40 31.53 -97.14
N THR A 104 16.29 32.16 -97.55
CA THR A 104 15.37 31.56 -98.54
C THR A 104 15.89 31.59 -99.98
N ILE A 105 16.91 32.42 -100.26
CA ILE A 105 17.56 32.55 -101.56
C ILE A 105 18.65 31.48 -101.71
N SER A 106 19.58 31.41 -100.73
CA SER A 106 20.71 30.48 -100.79
C SER A 106 20.38 29.06 -100.29
N GLN A 107 19.32 28.92 -99.48
CA GLN A 107 18.96 27.71 -98.73
C GLN A 107 19.99 27.26 -97.68
N GLU A 108 21.03 28.06 -97.44
CA GLU A 108 21.95 27.85 -96.33
C GLU A 108 21.23 28.17 -95.01
N PHE A 109 21.66 27.48 -93.96
CA PHE A 109 21.10 27.67 -92.63
C PHE A 109 22.17 27.70 -91.55
N VAL A 110 21.86 28.36 -90.45
CA VAL A 110 22.69 28.38 -89.24
C VAL A 110 21.82 28.15 -88.02
N ASP A 111 22.30 27.30 -87.12
CA ASP A 111 21.64 27.01 -85.85
C ASP A 111 22.26 27.85 -84.73
N SER A 112 21.41 28.35 -83.84
CA SER A 112 21.85 29.03 -82.63
C SER A 112 22.55 28.07 -81.65
N LEU A 113 23.19 28.64 -80.63
CA LEU A 113 23.63 27.85 -79.47
C LEU A 113 22.41 27.20 -78.79
N PRO A 114 22.51 25.95 -78.28
CA PRO A 114 21.39 25.31 -77.60
C PRO A 114 21.19 25.88 -76.18
N TYR A 115 19.92 25.97 -75.77
CA TYR A 115 19.49 26.07 -74.37
C TYR A 115 19.24 24.66 -73.85
N LEU A 116 19.84 24.31 -72.70
CA LEU A 116 19.61 23.03 -72.03
C LEU A 116 18.37 23.16 -71.15
N LEU A 117 17.32 22.42 -71.48
CA LEU A 117 16.04 22.42 -70.78
C LEU A 117 15.83 21.07 -70.11
N GLU A 118 15.39 21.08 -68.86
CA GLU A 118 15.00 19.87 -68.12
C GLU A 118 13.53 19.97 -67.74
N ILE A 119 12.76 18.95 -68.08
CA ILE A 119 11.36 18.80 -67.71
C ILE A 119 11.29 17.60 -66.78
N ASP A 120 10.82 17.83 -65.56
CA ASP A 120 10.63 16.78 -64.55
C ASP A 120 9.17 16.78 -64.11
N THR A 121 8.49 15.64 -64.30
CA THR A 121 7.09 15.44 -63.89
C THR A 121 6.95 14.35 -62.83
N THR A 122 8.07 13.82 -62.35
CA THR A 122 8.09 12.70 -61.42
C THR A 122 8.11 13.22 -59.99
N ALA A 123 7.04 12.95 -59.25
CA ALA A 123 6.96 13.34 -57.85
C ALA A 123 8.04 12.66 -56.99
N PRO A 124 8.61 13.36 -55.98
CA PRO A 124 9.54 12.77 -55.04
C PRO A 124 8.99 11.51 -54.37
N GLY A 125 9.86 10.51 -54.23
CA GLY A 125 9.53 9.20 -53.69
C GLY A 125 8.97 8.21 -54.71
N HIS A 126 8.44 8.64 -55.86
CA HIS A 126 7.87 7.75 -56.86
C HIS A 126 8.90 6.76 -57.44
N PRO A 127 8.52 5.48 -57.74
CA PRO A 127 7.21 4.85 -57.56
C PRO A 127 6.94 4.31 -56.14
N THR A 128 7.85 4.55 -55.21
CA THR A 128 7.70 4.13 -53.81
C THR A 128 6.93 5.16 -52.99
N THR A 129 6.52 4.77 -51.78
CA THR A 129 6.02 5.72 -50.78
C THR A 129 7.19 6.24 -49.96
N LEU A 130 7.12 7.49 -49.53
CA LEU A 130 8.11 8.05 -48.61
C LEU A 130 8.11 7.27 -47.28
N GLY A 131 9.30 6.97 -46.77
CA GLY A 131 9.47 6.35 -45.45
C GLY A 131 8.99 7.27 -44.32
N PRO A 132 8.71 6.75 -43.11
CA PRO A 132 8.27 7.59 -41.99
C PRO A 132 9.37 8.54 -41.51
N LEU A 133 8.98 9.57 -40.76
CA LEU A 133 9.92 10.33 -39.94
C LEU A 133 10.54 9.38 -38.91
N ASP A 134 11.86 9.37 -38.85
CA ASP A 134 12.61 8.57 -37.89
C ASP A 134 12.94 9.40 -36.65
N PHE A 135 12.49 8.95 -35.49
CA PHE A 135 12.63 9.66 -34.23
C PHE A 135 13.57 8.89 -33.29
N PRO A 136 14.25 9.59 -32.37
CA PRO A 136 15.05 8.97 -31.32
C PRO A 136 14.24 7.97 -30.47
N PRO A 137 14.87 6.93 -29.90
CA PRO A 137 14.18 5.89 -29.14
C PRO A 137 13.31 6.38 -27.97
N GLN A 138 13.57 7.58 -27.45
CA GLN A 138 12.80 8.23 -26.37
C GLN A 138 11.31 8.36 -26.70
N VAL A 139 10.91 8.39 -27.98
CA VAL A 139 9.48 8.49 -28.35
C VAL A 139 8.74 7.15 -28.28
N ASN A 140 9.46 6.01 -28.20
CA ASN A 140 8.85 4.68 -28.32
C ASN A 140 7.87 4.37 -27.18
N ASP A 141 8.19 4.81 -25.96
CA ASP A 141 7.39 4.62 -24.76
C ASP A 141 6.66 5.91 -24.33
N GLY A 142 6.69 6.94 -25.17
CA GLY A 142 6.17 8.28 -24.90
C GLY A 142 7.25 9.25 -24.45
N LEU A 143 7.36 10.38 -25.14
CA LEU A 143 8.35 11.40 -24.84
C LEU A 143 7.93 12.22 -23.62
N THR A 144 8.66 12.05 -22.51
CA THR A 144 8.45 12.84 -21.29
C THR A 144 9.11 14.22 -21.37
N SER A 145 8.65 15.16 -20.54
CA SER A 145 9.27 16.50 -20.44
C SER A 145 10.75 16.44 -20.02
N GLU A 146 11.12 15.49 -19.15
CA GLU A 146 12.50 15.27 -18.73
C GLU A 146 13.36 14.75 -19.88
N GLU A 147 12.89 13.74 -20.63
CA GLU A 147 13.61 13.21 -21.79
C GLU A 147 13.78 14.27 -22.87
N LEU A 148 12.77 15.12 -23.11
CA LEU A 148 12.88 16.25 -24.03
C LEU A 148 13.92 17.26 -23.54
N THR A 149 14.03 17.49 -22.23
CA THR A 149 15.07 18.35 -21.64
C THR A 149 16.46 17.76 -21.88
N GLN A 150 16.61 16.44 -21.72
CA GLN A 150 17.86 15.73 -22.00
C GLN A 150 18.26 15.78 -23.48
N LEU A 151 17.30 15.88 -24.39
CA LEU A 151 17.51 16.12 -25.83
C LEU A 151 17.81 17.60 -26.17
N GLY A 152 17.88 18.49 -25.19
CA GLY A 152 18.15 19.91 -25.39
C GLY A 152 16.92 20.70 -25.84
N ASP A 153 15.73 20.34 -25.35
CA ASP A 153 14.43 20.97 -25.64
C ASP A 153 14.01 20.93 -27.12
N VAL A 154 14.55 19.96 -27.86
CA VAL A 154 14.25 19.73 -29.27
C VAL A 154 14.16 18.22 -29.53
N LEU A 155 13.08 17.79 -30.17
CA LEU A 155 12.96 16.45 -30.73
C LEU A 155 13.43 16.48 -32.21
N PRO A 156 14.54 15.83 -32.59
CA PRO A 156 14.92 15.70 -33.99
C PRO A 156 14.10 14.61 -34.67
N GLY A 157 13.53 14.89 -35.84
CA GLY A 157 12.93 13.90 -36.73
C GLY A 157 13.69 13.85 -38.04
N THR A 158 14.18 12.66 -38.41
CA THR A 158 15.02 12.46 -39.60
C THR A 158 14.17 12.03 -40.77
N VAL A 159 14.26 12.77 -41.88
CA VAL A 159 13.74 12.36 -43.18
C VAL A 159 14.86 11.66 -43.93
N HIS A 160 14.73 10.34 -44.08
CA HIS A 160 15.64 9.52 -44.85
C HIS A 160 15.49 9.74 -46.35
N GLY A 161 16.58 9.52 -47.09
CA GLY A 161 16.64 9.77 -48.52
C GLY A 161 15.63 8.94 -49.32
N TYR A 162 15.01 9.59 -50.30
CA TYR A 162 13.99 9.02 -51.17
C TYR A 162 14.41 9.00 -52.65
N SER A 163 13.63 8.35 -53.50
CA SER A 163 13.80 8.41 -54.95
C SER A 163 13.57 9.85 -55.45
N GLY A 164 14.53 10.39 -56.20
CA GLY A 164 14.51 11.79 -56.62
C GLY A 164 15.10 12.79 -55.60
N PHE A 165 15.68 12.32 -54.48
CA PHE A 165 16.31 13.17 -53.46
C PHE A 165 17.37 14.10 -54.06
N ALA A 166 17.06 15.40 -54.11
CA ALA A 166 17.91 16.42 -54.71
C ALA A 166 17.94 17.71 -53.87
N ILE A 167 19.03 18.47 -54.01
CA ILE A 167 19.17 19.78 -53.37
C ILE A 167 18.00 20.66 -53.77
N GLY A 168 17.38 21.33 -52.80
CA GLY A 168 16.30 22.27 -52.99
C GLY A 168 14.90 21.69 -52.81
N ASP A 169 14.75 20.37 -52.69
CA ASP A 169 13.47 19.75 -52.36
C ASP A 169 12.95 20.26 -51.01
N ARG A 170 11.68 20.66 -50.96
CA ARG A 170 11.05 21.25 -49.77
C ARG A 170 10.26 20.21 -49.00
N ILE A 171 10.55 20.08 -47.71
CA ILE A 171 9.89 19.18 -46.77
C ILE A 171 8.91 19.98 -45.90
N ARG A 172 7.68 19.47 -45.74
CA ARG A 172 6.67 19.97 -44.78
C ARG A 172 6.21 18.82 -43.90
N THR A 173 6.18 19.03 -42.60
CA THR A 173 5.75 18.01 -41.61
C THR A 173 4.39 18.36 -41.04
N PHE A 174 3.67 17.36 -40.56
CA PHE A 174 2.31 17.50 -40.03
C PHE A 174 2.12 16.57 -38.83
N TRP A 175 1.60 17.12 -37.74
CA TRP A 175 1.16 16.41 -36.53
C TRP A 175 -0.36 16.45 -36.51
N GLY A 176 -1.01 15.39 -37.04
CA GLY A 176 -2.43 15.46 -37.38
C GLY A 176 -2.73 16.58 -38.38
N ASP A 177 -3.60 17.51 -38.00
CA ASP A 177 -3.96 18.68 -38.83
C ASP A 177 -3.04 19.89 -38.62
N THR A 178 -2.12 19.83 -37.64
CA THR A 178 -1.21 20.93 -37.32
C THR A 178 0.08 20.82 -38.14
N GLU A 179 0.37 21.82 -38.96
CA GLU A 179 1.64 21.89 -39.68
C GLU A 179 2.81 22.14 -38.70
N GLY A 180 3.82 21.28 -38.79
CA GLY A 180 5.04 21.39 -38.01
C GLY A 180 6.15 22.15 -38.74
N PRO A 181 7.34 22.25 -38.13
CA PRO A 181 8.52 22.75 -38.80
C PRO A 181 8.82 21.96 -40.07
N GLY A 182 9.27 22.65 -41.12
CA GLY A 182 9.70 22.07 -42.38
C GLY A 182 11.18 22.29 -42.62
N GLY A 183 11.66 21.78 -43.76
CA GLY A 183 13.06 21.91 -44.16
C GLY A 183 13.22 21.99 -45.66
N ARG A 184 14.48 22.10 -46.11
CA ARG A 184 14.86 21.90 -47.50
C ARG A 184 16.08 20.98 -47.52
N VAL A 185 16.22 20.19 -48.58
CA VAL A 185 17.45 19.42 -48.82
C VAL A 185 18.57 20.40 -49.18
N GLU A 186 19.61 20.42 -48.37
CA GLU A 186 20.81 21.25 -48.58
C GLU A 186 21.99 20.40 -49.08
N GLU A 187 23.10 21.04 -49.45
CA GLU A 187 24.29 20.36 -49.96
C GLU A 187 24.86 19.35 -48.96
N GLY A 188 24.81 19.67 -47.66
CA GLY A 188 25.26 18.81 -46.57
C GLY A 188 24.43 17.52 -46.40
N ASP A 189 23.21 17.50 -46.93
CA ASP A 189 22.28 16.37 -46.77
C ASP A 189 22.46 15.31 -47.86
N ILE A 190 23.20 15.63 -48.93
CA ILE A 190 23.30 14.77 -50.12
C ILE A 190 24.12 13.50 -49.87
N GLU A 191 25.25 13.61 -49.17
CA GLU A 191 26.07 12.47 -48.81
C GLU A 191 25.42 11.56 -47.74
N PRO A 192 24.91 12.08 -46.60
CA PRO A 192 24.22 11.23 -45.63
C PRO A 192 22.86 10.76 -46.13
N ARG A 193 22.27 11.48 -47.09
CA ARG A 193 20.88 11.29 -47.57
C ARG A 193 19.87 11.41 -46.43
N GLU A 194 20.04 12.41 -45.58
CA GLU A 194 19.21 12.63 -44.41
C GLU A 194 18.96 14.13 -44.24
N VAL A 195 17.72 14.52 -43.95
CA VAL A 195 17.37 15.88 -43.52
C VAL A 195 16.79 15.83 -42.12
N VAL A 196 17.40 16.55 -41.18
CA VAL A 196 16.93 16.61 -39.79
C VAL A 196 15.97 17.78 -39.61
N ILE A 197 14.73 17.47 -39.24
CA ILE A 197 13.72 18.46 -38.86
C ILE A 197 13.68 18.58 -37.34
N GLN A 198 13.82 19.80 -36.83
CA GLN A 198 13.86 20.06 -35.39
C GLN A 198 12.48 20.50 -34.88
N PHE A 199 11.86 19.69 -34.04
CA PHE A 199 10.61 20.02 -33.34
C PHE A 199 10.92 20.61 -31.97
N SER A 200 10.73 21.92 -31.80
CA SER A 200 11.02 22.59 -30.54
C SER A 200 10.01 22.22 -29.45
N ARG A 201 10.45 22.29 -28.19
CA ARG A 201 9.56 22.16 -27.02
C ARG A 201 8.30 23.01 -27.12
N ALA A 202 8.46 24.29 -27.46
CA ALA A 202 7.32 25.21 -27.59
C ALA A 202 6.31 24.77 -28.66
N PHE A 203 6.76 24.13 -29.75
CA PHE A 203 5.86 23.55 -30.74
C PHE A 203 5.14 22.33 -30.15
N LEU A 204 5.90 21.39 -29.57
CA LEU A 204 5.35 20.14 -29.01
C LEU A 204 4.35 20.40 -27.87
N GLU A 205 4.63 21.36 -26.97
CA GLU A 205 3.72 21.79 -25.91
C GLU A 205 2.47 22.48 -26.45
N SER A 206 2.56 23.16 -27.61
CA SER A 206 1.39 23.79 -28.23
C SER A 206 0.39 22.79 -28.83
N LEU A 207 0.81 21.52 -28.99
CA LEU A 207 -0.06 20.42 -29.39
C LEU A 207 -0.97 19.93 -28.25
N GLY A 208 -0.72 20.34 -27.00
CA GLY A 208 -1.48 19.91 -25.81
C GLY A 208 -1.43 18.39 -25.63
N ASP A 209 -2.59 17.77 -25.46
CA ASP A 209 -2.72 16.33 -25.25
C ASP A 209 -2.79 15.52 -26.57
N PHE A 210 -2.46 16.14 -27.71
CA PHE A 210 -2.48 15.46 -28.99
C PHE A 210 -1.42 14.34 -29.03
N ASN A 211 -1.91 13.13 -29.29
CA ASN A 211 -1.12 11.93 -29.45
C ASN A 211 -1.62 11.23 -30.71
N GLY A 212 -0.76 11.04 -31.72
CA GLY A 212 -1.25 10.60 -33.01
C GLY A 212 -0.22 10.57 -34.14
N PRO A 213 -0.69 10.44 -35.39
CA PRO A 213 0.16 10.26 -36.54
C PRO A 213 0.91 11.53 -36.91
N VAL A 214 2.21 11.36 -37.15
CA VAL A 214 3.13 12.36 -37.69
C VAL A 214 3.57 11.91 -39.07
N LEU A 215 3.46 12.81 -40.05
CA LEU A 215 3.80 12.56 -41.45
C LEU A 215 4.48 13.76 -42.08
N TYR A 216 5.04 13.58 -43.28
CA TYR A 216 5.59 14.67 -44.07
C TYR A 216 5.32 14.51 -45.56
N THR A 217 5.49 15.61 -46.29
CA THR A 217 5.44 15.65 -47.75
C THR A 217 6.65 16.39 -48.30
N VAL A 218 7.04 16.01 -49.51
CA VAL A 218 8.16 16.62 -50.24
C VAL A 218 7.64 17.28 -51.50
N THR A 219 8.17 18.45 -51.85
CA THR A 219 7.95 19.08 -53.15
C THR A 219 9.30 19.37 -53.79
N ASP A 220 9.55 18.84 -54.98
CA ASP A 220 10.82 19.06 -55.68
C ASP A 220 10.94 20.50 -56.21
N ARG A 221 12.07 20.78 -56.85
CA ARG A 221 12.35 22.07 -57.50
C ARG A 221 11.48 22.35 -58.73
N ALA A 222 10.97 21.33 -59.40
CA ALA A 222 10.03 21.48 -60.51
C ALA A 222 8.61 21.79 -59.99
N GLY A 223 8.30 21.53 -58.72
CA GLY A 223 7.00 21.72 -58.10
C GLY A 223 6.15 20.46 -58.00
N ASN A 224 6.67 19.27 -58.29
CA ASN A 224 5.94 18.03 -58.09
C ASN A 224 5.85 17.72 -56.59
N ARG A 225 4.62 17.57 -56.07
CA ARG A 225 4.37 17.17 -54.69
C ARG A 225 4.29 15.64 -54.59
N SER A 226 4.98 15.08 -53.60
CA SER A 226 4.88 13.67 -53.23
C SER A 226 3.48 13.28 -52.70
N GLN A 227 3.24 11.98 -52.60
CA GLN A 227 2.25 11.46 -51.65
C GLN A 227 2.68 11.73 -50.21
N ASP A 228 1.77 11.57 -49.26
CA ASP A 228 2.10 11.67 -47.83
C ASP A 228 3.02 10.51 -47.44
N SER A 229 3.94 10.76 -46.52
CA SER A 229 4.81 9.71 -45.99
C SER A 229 4.04 8.65 -45.22
N THR A 230 4.68 7.50 -45.02
CA THR A 230 4.23 6.56 -44.00
C THR A 230 4.14 7.31 -42.66
N ALA A 231 3.00 7.22 -41.98
CA ALA A 231 2.81 7.89 -40.70
C ALA A 231 3.51 7.14 -39.57
N THR A 232 4.03 7.87 -38.59
CA THR A 232 4.53 7.30 -37.33
C THR A 232 3.75 7.91 -36.17
N ASN A 233 3.36 7.10 -35.19
CA ASN A 233 2.63 7.61 -34.02
C ASN A 233 3.62 8.04 -32.95
N VAL A 234 3.44 9.26 -32.43
CA VAL A 234 4.23 9.77 -31.31
C VAL A 234 3.31 10.05 -30.12
N LEU A 235 3.67 9.52 -28.96
CA LEU A 235 3.04 9.81 -27.67
C LEU A 235 3.87 10.90 -26.97
N LEU A 236 3.23 12.01 -26.60
CA LEU A 236 3.78 13.16 -25.90
C LEU A 236 3.26 13.16 -24.46
N LEU A 237 4.18 13.18 -23.51
CA LEU A 237 3.94 13.18 -22.06
C LEU A 237 4.64 14.39 -21.45
N LEU A 238 4.39 15.56 -22.03
CA LEU A 238 5.13 16.79 -21.74
C LEU A 238 4.53 17.60 -20.58
N ASN A 239 3.29 17.31 -20.19
CA ASN A 239 2.64 17.98 -19.07
C ASN A 239 3.31 17.57 -17.75
N GLU A 240 3.71 18.54 -16.94
CA GLU A 240 4.18 18.26 -15.58
C GLU A 240 3.03 17.76 -14.70
N PRO A 241 3.28 16.82 -13.77
CA PRO A 241 2.26 16.39 -12.84
C PRO A 241 1.77 17.55 -11.96
N VAL A 242 0.46 17.63 -11.72
CA VAL A 242 -0.11 18.56 -10.74
C VAL A 242 0.38 18.20 -9.34
N LEU A 243 0.91 19.15 -8.56
CA LEU A 243 1.57 18.83 -7.28
C LEU A 243 0.73 19.14 -6.03
N ASP A 244 -0.47 19.68 -6.21
CA ASP A 244 -1.31 20.24 -5.15
C ASP A 244 -2.71 19.61 -5.09
N LEU A 245 -2.84 18.33 -5.48
CA LEU A 245 -4.10 17.61 -5.28
C LEU A 245 -4.47 17.58 -3.79
N PRO A 246 -5.76 17.56 -3.43
CA PRO A 246 -6.19 17.56 -2.03
C PRO A 246 -5.53 16.42 -1.25
N ALA A 247 -5.05 16.71 -0.03
CA ALA A 247 -4.47 15.70 0.85
C ALA A 247 -5.48 14.59 1.16
N PRO A 248 -5.02 13.34 1.37
CA PRO A 248 -5.90 12.27 1.85
C PRO A 248 -6.48 12.63 3.23
N ILE A 249 -7.60 12.01 3.58
CA ILE A 249 -8.28 12.20 4.86
C ILE A 249 -8.37 10.85 5.56
N ILE A 250 -8.18 10.81 6.88
CA ILE A 250 -8.42 9.61 7.69
C ILE A 250 -9.72 9.81 8.47
N ASP A 251 -10.70 8.93 8.27
CA ASP A 251 -11.94 9.01 9.04
C ASP A 251 -11.70 8.66 10.52
N GLY A 252 -12.29 9.44 11.42
CA GLY A 252 -12.17 9.21 12.87
C GLY A 252 -10.75 9.29 13.44
N TYR A 253 -9.80 9.96 12.77
CA TYR A 253 -8.42 10.09 13.23
C TYR A 253 -8.33 10.68 14.65
N VAL A 254 -7.60 9.98 15.52
CA VAL A 254 -7.20 10.45 16.85
C VAL A 254 -5.70 10.25 16.96
N GLU A 255 -4.98 11.30 17.33
CA GLU A 255 -3.52 11.26 17.42
C GLU A 255 -3.04 10.75 18.80
N PRO A 256 -2.08 9.81 18.84
CA PRO A 256 -1.57 9.00 17.72
C PRO A 256 -2.52 7.83 17.38
N ILE A 257 -2.40 7.27 16.17
CA ILE A 257 -3.05 5.99 15.84
C ILE A 257 -2.52 4.92 16.79
N SER A 258 -3.40 4.46 17.68
CA SER A 258 -3.11 3.44 18.68
C SER A 258 -3.10 2.03 18.08
N HIS A 259 -2.61 1.04 18.84
CA HIS A 259 -2.67 -0.37 18.45
C HIS A 259 -4.10 -0.84 18.18
N GLU A 260 -5.06 -0.43 19.01
CA GLU A 260 -6.48 -0.81 18.87
C GLU A 260 -7.08 -0.24 17.57
N GLN A 261 -6.82 1.02 17.27
CA GLN A 261 -7.26 1.63 16.00
C GLN A 261 -6.59 0.97 14.80
N ALA A 262 -5.28 0.72 14.87
CA ALA A 262 -4.57 0.04 13.79
C ALA A 262 -5.11 -1.37 13.55
N GLN A 263 -5.45 -2.12 14.61
CA GLN A 263 -6.04 -3.46 14.52
C GLN A 263 -7.47 -3.44 13.96
N ALA A 264 -8.25 -2.40 14.25
CA ALA A 264 -9.59 -2.22 13.69
C ALA A 264 -9.58 -1.94 12.18
N GLY A 265 -8.43 -1.52 11.63
CA GLY A 265 -8.28 -1.03 10.26
C GLY A 265 -8.51 0.48 10.19
N ILE A 266 -7.76 1.14 9.31
CA ILE A 266 -7.86 2.59 9.10
C ILE A 266 -8.41 2.86 7.71
N GLU A 267 -9.54 3.57 7.63
CA GLU A 267 -10.11 3.97 6.35
C GLU A 267 -9.54 5.33 5.92
N VAL A 268 -8.86 5.34 4.77
CA VAL A 268 -8.32 6.55 4.14
C VAL A 268 -9.24 6.96 2.99
N TRP A 269 -9.67 8.22 2.98
CA TRP A 269 -10.52 8.80 1.97
C TRP A 269 -9.70 9.68 1.03
N ILE A 270 -9.90 9.49 -0.28
CA ILE A 270 -9.32 10.34 -1.31
C ILE A 270 -10.38 11.35 -1.76
N PRO A 271 -10.16 12.66 -1.56
CA PRO A 271 -11.09 13.69 -2.01
C PRO A 271 -11.12 13.82 -3.53
N THR A 272 -12.21 14.38 -4.06
CA THR A 272 -12.29 14.73 -5.49
C THR A 272 -11.33 15.85 -5.87
N SER A 273 -10.91 15.85 -7.13
CA SER A 273 -10.20 16.95 -7.79
C SER A 273 -10.65 17.06 -9.26
N ASP A 274 -10.41 18.21 -9.89
CA ASP A 274 -10.75 18.41 -11.31
C ASP A 274 -9.81 17.64 -12.26
N LEU A 275 -8.68 17.13 -11.76
CA LEU A 275 -7.70 16.36 -12.54
C LEU A 275 -8.17 14.91 -12.79
N VAL A 276 -8.83 14.30 -11.80
CA VAL A 276 -9.12 12.86 -11.82
C VAL A 276 -10.27 12.56 -12.78
N GLU A 277 -10.03 11.64 -13.71
CA GLU A 277 -10.97 11.18 -14.72
C GLU A 277 -11.25 9.67 -14.62
N ASP A 278 -12.24 9.21 -15.37
CA ASP A 278 -12.53 7.78 -15.48
C ASP A 278 -11.38 7.05 -16.18
N GLY A 279 -10.93 5.93 -15.61
CA GLY A 279 -9.76 5.18 -16.09
C GLY A 279 -8.42 5.60 -15.48
N ASP A 280 -8.38 6.64 -14.65
CA ASP A 280 -7.19 6.95 -13.83
C ASP A 280 -6.98 5.90 -12.73
N GLN A 281 -5.75 5.79 -12.27
CA GLN A 281 -5.33 4.87 -11.21
C GLN A 281 -4.68 5.65 -10.07
N ILE A 282 -5.10 5.37 -8.84
CA ILE A 282 -4.63 6.03 -7.62
C ILE A 282 -3.76 5.07 -6.81
N LEU A 283 -2.53 5.48 -6.50
CA LEU A 283 -1.64 4.76 -5.60
C LEU A 283 -1.49 5.56 -4.30
N LEU A 284 -1.93 4.97 -3.18
CA LEU A 284 -1.78 5.58 -1.85
C LEU A 284 -0.42 5.20 -1.26
N HIS A 285 0.31 6.18 -0.75
CA HIS A 285 1.52 5.99 0.04
C HIS A 285 1.18 6.17 1.53
N TRP A 286 1.35 5.12 2.30
CA TRP A 286 1.34 5.13 3.76
C TRP A 286 2.79 5.09 4.26
N GLY A 287 3.40 6.26 4.45
CA GLY A 287 4.83 6.37 4.69
C GLY A 287 5.63 5.84 3.50
N SER A 288 6.41 4.78 3.72
CA SER A 288 7.17 4.09 2.66
C SER A 288 6.41 2.95 1.99
N VAL A 289 5.21 2.60 2.48
CA VAL A 289 4.43 1.48 1.94
C VAL A 289 3.42 2.00 0.92
N ALA A 290 3.43 1.44 -0.28
CA ALA A 290 2.46 1.76 -1.32
C ALA A 290 1.28 0.77 -1.30
N LEU A 291 0.07 1.29 -1.46
CA LEU A 291 -1.18 0.53 -1.54
C LEU A 291 -1.89 0.86 -2.85
N GLY A 292 -2.27 -0.16 -3.60
CA GLY A 292 -2.94 -0.03 -4.90
C GLY A 292 -2.06 -0.59 -6.05
N PRO A 293 -2.28 -0.11 -7.29
CA PRO A 293 -3.19 0.97 -7.68
C PRO A 293 -4.67 0.62 -7.47
N PHE A 294 -5.50 1.65 -7.32
CA PHE A 294 -6.96 1.55 -7.16
C PHE A 294 -7.66 2.41 -8.22
N ASP A 295 -8.79 1.93 -8.72
CA ASP A 295 -9.66 2.73 -9.60
C ASP A 295 -10.55 3.66 -8.75
N PRO A 296 -10.75 4.94 -9.15
CA PRO A 296 -11.71 5.83 -8.51
C PRO A 296 -13.11 5.20 -8.49
N ALA A 297 -13.73 5.12 -7.32
CA ALA A 297 -15.02 4.45 -7.15
C ALA A 297 -16.20 5.30 -7.66
N THR A 298 -16.14 6.63 -7.51
CA THR A 298 -17.22 7.53 -7.98
C THR A 298 -16.69 8.94 -8.29
N ILE A 299 -16.56 9.28 -9.56
CA ILE A 299 -16.17 10.62 -10.01
C ILE A 299 -17.28 11.64 -9.71
N GLY A 300 -16.91 12.84 -9.23
CA GLY A 300 -17.84 13.96 -8.96
C GLY A 300 -18.54 13.91 -7.59
N GLN A 301 -18.24 12.93 -6.74
CA GLN A 301 -18.61 12.93 -5.33
C GLN A 301 -17.51 13.58 -4.48
N PRO A 302 -17.78 14.12 -3.28
CA PRO A 302 -16.75 14.73 -2.45
C PRO A 302 -15.56 13.81 -2.14
N ILE A 303 -15.83 12.52 -1.96
CA ILE A 303 -14.85 11.45 -1.78
C ILE A 303 -14.97 10.50 -2.97
N ILE A 304 -13.89 10.32 -3.71
CA ILE A 304 -13.86 9.52 -4.94
C ILE A 304 -13.38 8.09 -4.68
N LEU A 305 -12.69 7.83 -3.57
CA LEU A 305 -12.17 6.52 -3.20
C LEU A 305 -12.05 6.40 -1.68
N ARG A 306 -12.34 5.21 -1.14
CA ARG A 306 -12.10 4.82 0.26
C ARG A 306 -11.21 3.58 0.27
N ILE A 307 -10.16 3.61 1.07
CA ILE A 307 -9.12 2.58 1.13
C ILE A 307 -9.02 2.09 2.57
N ASP A 308 -9.30 0.81 2.79
CA ASP A 308 -9.06 0.15 4.07
C ASP A 308 -7.57 -0.24 4.19
N VAL A 309 -6.85 0.46 5.06
CA VAL A 309 -5.45 0.17 5.38
C VAL A 309 -5.40 -0.88 6.49
N ALA A 310 -4.92 -2.08 6.15
CA ALA A 310 -4.83 -3.21 7.07
C ALA A 310 -3.72 -3.03 8.12
N PHE A 311 -3.88 -3.68 9.28
CA PHE A 311 -2.92 -3.66 10.37
C PHE A 311 -1.49 -4.04 9.94
N GLU A 312 -1.34 -5.02 9.05
CA GLU A 312 -0.04 -5.46 8.54
C GLU A 312 0.72 -4.33 7.82
N THR A 313 0.01 -3.52 7.05
CA THR A 313 0.58 -2.35 6.36
C THR A 313 1.03 -1.29 7.36
N ILE A 314 0.22 -1.04 8.39
CA ILE A 314 0.54 -0.08 9.45
C ILE A 314 1.77 -0.56 10.25
N GLU A 315 1.84 -1.85 10.60
CA GLU A 315 3.01 -2.42 11.28
C GLU A 315 4.28 -2.39 10.42
N GLN A 316 4.15 -2.65 9.11
CA GLN A 316 5.26 -2.60 8.18
C GLN A 316 5.83 -1.17 8.06
N ALA A 317 4.98 -0.15 8.03
CA ALA A 317 5.40 1.24 8.05
C ALA A 317 6.04 1.64 9.39
N GLY A 318 5.60 1.01 10.48
CA GLY A 318 6.16 1.17 11.81
C GLY A 318 5.62 2.37 12.59
N ASP A 319 6.15 2.55 13.79
CA ASP A 319 5.76 3.64 14.69
C ASP A 319 6.59 4.90 14.43
N GLY A 320 5.96 6.07 14.56
CA GLY A 320 6.61 7.37 14.40
C GLY A 320 5.73 8.36 13.67
N ASP A 321 6.37 9.40 13.13
CA ASP A 321 5.74 10.36 12.24
C ASP A 321 5.64 9.71 10.85
N ILE A 322 4.40 9.51 10.38
CA ILE A 322 4.11 8.89 9.10
C ILE A 322 3.49 9.95 8.19
N ARG A 323 4.02 10.06 6.97
CA ARG A 323 3.49 10.94 5.93
C ARG A 323 2.67 10.14 4.95
N LEU A 324 1.43 10.55 4.73
CA LEU A 324 0.56 10.01 3.70
C LEU A 324 0.54 10.95 2.49
N GLY A 325 0.37 10.37 1.32
CA GLY A 325 0.09 11.07 0.08
C GLY A 325 -0.39 10.06 -0.96
N TYR A 326 -0.90 10.53 -2.09
CA TYR A 326 -1.23 9.65 -3.20
C TYR A 326 -0.78 10.26 -4.53
N GLU A 327 -0.56 9.39 -5.50
CA GLU A 327 -0.35 9.76 -6.90
C GLU A 327 -1.52 9.30 -7.75
N VAL A 328 -1.83 10.08 -8.77
CA VAL A 328 -2.81 9.76 -9.82
C VAL A 328 -2.05 9.49 -11.09
N SER A 329 -2.31 8.35 -11.72
CA SER A 329 -1.70 7.96 -12.98
C SER A 329 -2.74 7.71 -14.06
N ARG A 330 -2.43 8.12 -15.29
CA ARG A 330 -3.26 7.94 -16.48
C ARG A 330 -2.46 7.15 -17.50
N ASN A 331 -2.99 6.02 -17.97
CA ASN A 331 -2.30 5.11 -18.87
C ASN A 331 -0.88 4.71 -18.39
N GLY A 332 -0.67 4.60 -17.07
CA GLY A 332 0.62 4.23 -16.47
C GLY A 332 1.59 5.38 -16.20
N HIS A 333 1.22 6.62 -16.52
CA HIS A 333 2.05 7.81 -16.27
C HIS A 333 1.45 8.68 -15.17
N VAL A 334 2.26 9.12 -14.22
CA VAL A 334 1.79 9.98 -13.12
C VAL A 334 1.43 11.36 -13.66
N VAL A 335 0.18 11.77 -13.43
CA VAL A 335 -0.39 13.07 -13.82
C VAL A 335 -0.60 14.00 -12.64
N GLY A 336 -0.50 13.50 -11.40
CA GLY A 336 -0.49 14.36 -10.23
C GLY A 336 -0.15 13.68 -8.92
N TYR A 337 0.21 14.50 -7.94
CA TYR A 337 0.54 14.16 -6.57
C TYR A 337 -0.32 14.98 -5.61
N SER A 338 -0.68 14.37 -4.48
CA SER A 338 -1.39 15.05 -3.42
C SER A 338 -0.49 15.88 -2.52
N LEU A 339 -1.08 16.88 -1.88
CA LEU A 339 -0.53 17.45 -0.66
C LEU A 339 -0.37 16.35 0.40
N PRO A 340 0.68 16.42 1.24
CA PRO A 340 0.92 15.41 2.25
C PRO A 340 -0.04 15.57 3.44
N LEU A 341 -0.39 14.44 4.05
CA LEU A 341 -1.01 14.37 5.38
C LEU A 341 -0.02 13.76 6.36
N ASP A 342 0.45 14.53 7.34
CA ASP A 342 1.34 14.04 8.40
C ASP A 342 0.52 13.55 9.60
N ILE A 343 0.82 12.34 10.08
CA ILE A 343 0.17 11.70 11.23
C ILE A 343 1.22 11.09 12.18
N VAL A 344 0.79 10.73 13.39
CA VAL A 344 1.63 9.96 14.33
C VAL A 344 1.03 8.58 14.53
N VAL A 345 1.84 7.54 14.32
CA VAL A 345 1.46 6.13 14.54
C VAL A 345 2.22 5.58 15.75
N ARG A 346 1.48 4.96 16.66
CA ARG A 346 1.98 4.20 17.80
C ARG A 346 1.20 2.89 17.85
N ALA A 347 1.41 2.02 16.89
CA ALA A 347 0.69 0.77 16.74
C ALA A 347 1.34 -0.38 17.53
N ARG A 348 2.59 -0.26 17.98
CA ARG A 348 3.27 -1.35 18.70
C ARG A 348 2.86 -1.40 20.18
N LEU A 349 2.57 -2.60 20.65
CA LEU A 349 2.40 -2.89 22.08
C LEU A 349 3.73 -2.76 22.83
N PRO A 350 3.73 -2.33 24.12
CA PRO A 350 4.93 -2.32 24.96
C PRO A 350 5.65 -3.68 25.00
N VAL A 351 4.87 -4.75 25.05
CA VAL A 351 5.31 -6.14 24.96
C VAL A 351 4.46 -6.81 23.88
N PRO A 352 5.02 -7.09 22.69
CA PRO A 352 4.29 -7.72 21.59
C PRO A 352 4.12 -9.23 21.81
N GLY A 353 3.13 -9.81 21.13
CA GLY A 353 2.85 -11.25 21.11
C GLY A 353 2.08 -11.75 22.34
N ASP A 354 1.97 -13.07 22.44
CA ASP A 354 1.23 -13.74 23.50
C ASP A 354 1.98 -13.66 24.83
N MET A 355 1.33 -13.08 25.83
CA MET A 355 1.86 -13.05 27.20
C MET A 355 1.37 -14.26 28.01
N ALA A 356 2.22 -14.73 28.91
CA ALA A 356 1.86 -15.82 29.83
C ALA A 356 0.80 -15.37 30.85
N ARG A 357 0.01 -16.33 31.34
CA ARG A 357 -0.86 -16.10 32.50
C ARG A 357 -0.01 -15.88 33.75
N PRO A 358 -0.38 -14.97 34.66
CA PRO A 358 0.26 -14.89 35.97
C PRO A 358 -0.02 -16.17 36.77
N ILE A 359 0.92 -16.59 37.60
CA ILE A 359 0.73 -17.64 38.60
C ILE A 359 0.64 -16.98 39.96
N ILE A 360 -0.42 -17.27 40.70
CA ILE A 360 -0.57 -16.80 42.08
C ILE A 360 -0.22 -17.96 43.02
N ARG A 361 0.69 -17.75 43.96
CA ARG A 361 1.10 -18.76 44.93
C ARG A 361 0.99 -18.22 46.35
N GLY A 362 0.44 -19.03 47.26
CA GLY A 362 0.41 -18.74 48.68
C GLY A 362 1.81 -18.78 49.33
N ALA A 363 1.91 -18.38 50.59
CA ALA A 363 3.18 -18.28 51.30
C ALA A 363 3.61 -19.57 52.03
N SER A 364 2.77 -20.60 52.02
CA SER A 364 3.04 -21.88 52.65
C SER A 364 3.99 -22.72 51.79
N PRO A 365 4.90 -23.52 52.38
CA PRO A 365 5.86 -24.34 51.62
C PRO A 365 5.19 -25.32 50.64
N GLU A 366 4.01 -25.80 50.98
CA GLU A 366 3.16 -26.71 50.23
C GLU A 366 2.10 -26.00 49.36
N ALA A 367 2.19 -24.68 49.21
CA ALA A 367 1.23 -23.89 48.45
C ALA A 367 1.14 -24.40 47.00
N VAL A 368 -0.09 -24.59 46.54
CA VAL A 368 -0.42 -25.00 45.17
C VAL A 368 -0.64 -23.76 44.32
N ASP A 369 -0.14 -23.79 43.08
CA ASP A 369 -0.35 -22.71 42.13
C ASP A 369 -1.83 -22.44 41.89
N ASN A 370 -2.18 -21.15 41.91
CA ASN A 370 -3.52 -20.62 41.72
C ASN A 370 -4.53 -21.04 42.79
N LEU A 371 -4.04 -21.45 43.97
CA LEU A 371 -4.82 -21.69 45.17
C LEU A 371 -4.26 -20.87 46.34
N ILE A 372 -5.10 -20.01 46.91
CA ILE A 372 -4.89 -19.42 48.23
C ILE A 372 -5.80 -20.17 49.19
N ASP A 373 -5.21 -21.03 50.01
CA ASP A 373 -5.94 -21.77 51.04
C ASP A 373 -6.24 -20.91 52.27
N GLU A 374 -6.91 -21.50 53.27
CA GLU A 374 -7.35 -20.77 54.45
C GLU A 374 -6.18 -20.27 55.31
N ASN A 375 -4.98 -20.85 55.19
CA ASN A 375 -3.79 -20.42 55.91
C ASN A 375 -3.07 -19.29 55.17
N ASP A 376 -2.97 -19.40 53.85
CA ASP A 376 -2.32 -18.42 52.99
C ASP A 376 -3.17 -17.16 52.80
N PHE A 377 -4.48 -17.24 53.00
CA PHE A 377 -5.38 -16.08 52.99
C PHE A 377 -5.10 -15.07 54.10
N GLU A 378 -4.33 -15.42 55.13
CA GLU A 378 -3.91 -14.51 56.20
C GLU A 378 -2.47 -13.98 55.99
N ARG A 379 -1.85 -14.29 54.85
CA ARG A 379 -0.45 -13.96 54.53
C ARG A 379 -0.35 -13.25 53.18
N ASP A 380 0.78 -12.62 52.91
CA ASP A 380 1.08 -12.08 51.58
C ASP A 380 1.23 -13.23 50.58
N ALA A 381 0.68 -13.09 49.38
CA ALA A 381 0.86 -14.05 48.31
C ALA A 381 2.03 -13.63 47.39
N SER A 382 2.40 -14.49 46.45
CA SER A 382 3.35 -14.21 45.39
C SER A 382 2.65 -14.24 44.04
N ALA A 383 2.85 -13.21 43.23
CA ALA A 383 2.54 -13.22 41.81
C ALA A 383 3.82 -13.50 41.02
N ILE A 384 3.83 -14.61 40.30
CA ILE A 384 4.92 -15.05 39.45
C ILE A 384 4.52 -14.75 38.01
N ILE A 385 5.30 -13.89 37.36
CA ILE A 385 5.15 -13.57 35.94
C ILE A 385 6.35 -14.17 35.20
N ALA A 386 6.06 -15.03 34.24
CA ALA A 386 7.09 -15.66 33.42
C ALA A 386 7.92 -14.59 32.69
N TRP A 387 9.24 -14.77 32.63
CA TRP A 387 10.10 -13.81 31.95
C TRP A 387 9.78 -13.74 30.44
N ASN A 388 9.61 -12.52 29.92
CA ASN A 388 9.50 -12.28 28.49
C ASN A 388 10.72 -11.48 28.01
N PRO A 389 11.43 -11.91 26.96
CA PRO A 389 12.59 -11.19 26.41
C PRO A 389 12.29 -9.75 25.95
N ALA A 390 11.04 -9.41 25.67
CA ALA A 390 10.62 -8.05 25.32
C ALA A 390 10.41 -7.14 26.56
N PHE A 391 10.57 -7.67 27.77
CA PHE A 391 10.61 -6.84 28.98
C PHE A 391 11.85 -5.96 28.97
N VAL A 392 11.65 -4.65 29.12
CA VAL A 392 12.72 -3.66 29.18
C VAL A 392 12.64 -2.82 30.45
N GLU A 393 13.77 -2.26 30.84
CA GLU A 393 13.86 -1.39 32.02
C GLU A 393 12.86 -0.23 31.93
N GLY A 394 12.16 0.01 33.03
CA GLY A 394 11.24 1.12 33.19
C GLY A 394 9.80 0.86 32.75
N GLN A 395 9.51 -0.28 32.13
CA GLN A 395 8.13 -0.77 31.97
C GLN A 395 7.46 -0.98 33.34
N LEU A 396 6.15 -0.78 33.38
CA LEU A 396 5.35 -0.88 34.59
C LEU A 396 4.40 -2.07 34.49
N ILE A 397 4.49 -2.98 35.45
CA ILE A 397 3.60 -4.13 35.61
C ILE A 397 2.56 -3.79 36.66
N GLN A 398 1.28 -3.94 36.30
CA GLN A 398 0.16 -3.86 37.22
C GLN A 398 -0.58 -5.19 37.23
N LEU A 399 -0.58 -5.89 38.37
CA LEU A 399 -1.48 -7.01 38.60
C LEU A 399 -2.85 -6.49 39.03
N THR A 400 -3.90 -7.03 38.44
CA THR A 400 -5.29 -6.85 38.86
C THR A 400 -5.85 -8.17 39.36
N TRP A 401 -6.57 -8.14 40.48
CA TRP A 401 -7.18 -9.30 41.13
C TRP A 401 -8.64 -8.98 41.45
N GLY A 402 -9.58 -9.68 40.84
CA GLY A 402 -11.01 -9.35 40.91
C GLY A 402 -11.31 -7.91 40.49
N GLY A 403 -10.54 -7.37 39.52
CA GLY A 403 -10.61 -5.99 39.06
C GLY A 403 -9.86 -4.97 39.93
N GLN A 404 -9.36 -5.34 41.11
CA GLN A 404 -8.61 -4.44 41.98
C GLN A 404 -7.11 -4.45 41.67
N ALA A 405 -6.49 -3.28 41.61
CA ALA A 405 -5.04 -3.13 41.44
C ALA A 405 -4.26 -3.58 42.70
N MET A 406 -3.33 -4.52 42.53
CA MET A 406 -2.59 -5.13 43.64
C MET A 406 -1.29 -4.43 43.99
N PHE A 407 -0.63 -3.77 43.04
CA PHE A 407 0.60 -3.02 43.26
C PHE A 407 0.33 -1.51 43.29
N GLU A 408 0.87 -0.83 44.30
CA GLU A 408 0.78 0.62 44.44
C GLU A 408 2.09 1.18 45.06
N PRO A 409 2.97 1.82 44.26
CA PRO A 409 2.86 2.00 42.80
C PRO A 409 2.97 0.68 42.00
N PRO A 410 2.63 0.65 40.70
CA PRO A 410 2.91 -0.47 39.82
C PRO A 410 4.38 -0.91 39.91
N TYR A 411 4.64 -2.20 39.72
CA TYR A 411 6.00 -2.73 39.76
C TYR A 411 6.78 -2.23 38.54
N ARG A 412 7.90 -1.55 38.78
CA ARG A 412 8.79 -1.08 37.72
C ARG A 412 9.87 -2.12 37.45
N ILE A 413 9.92 -2.62 36.21
CA ILE A 413 11.00 -3.51 35.75
C ILE A 413 12.34 -2.76 35.83
N THR A 414 13.31 -3.34 36.51
CA THR A 414 14.64 -2.75 36.73
C THR A 414 15.69 -3.32 35.78
N ALA A 415 16.85 -2.66 35.64
CA ALA A 415 18.00 -3.24 34.95
C ALA A 415 18.45 -4.58 35.55
N GLY A 416 18.27 -4.78 36.86
CA GLY A 416 18.58 -6.05 37.53
C GLY A 416 17.70 -7.19 37.03
N ASP A 417 16.41 -6.93 36.82
CA ASP A 417 15.46 -7.92 36.32
C ASP A 417 15.80 -8.33 34.88
N VAL A 418 16.09 -7.34 34.03
CA VAL A 418 16.52 -7.57 32.63
C VAL A 418 17.80 -8.38 32.56
N SER A 419 18.80 -8.07 33.39
CA SER A 419 20.06 -8.82 33.41
C SER A 419 19.92 -10.24 33.95
N ALA A 420 18.98 -10.47 34.88
CA ALA A 420 18.73 -11.79 35.45
C ALA A 420 17.91 -12.70 34.53
N ALA A 421 17.06 -12.14 33.68
CA ALA A 421 16.25 -12.84 32.66
C ALA A 421 15.51 -14.08 33.20
N ARG A 422 14.88 -13.94 34.37
CA ARG A 422 14.16 -15.00 35.09
C ARG A 422 12.80 -14.51 35.54
N ASP A 423 11.93 -15.44 35.90
CA ASP A 423 10.57 -15.13 36.34
C ASP A 423 10.54 -14.08 37.45
N LEU A 424 9.63 -13.12 37.30
CA LEU A 424 9.43 -12.03 38.23
C LEU A 424 8.52 -12.51 39.35
N ASN A 425 9.06 -12.59 40.57
CA ASN A 425 8.29 -12.94 41.76
C ASN A 425 8.03 -11.68 42.58
N MET A 426 6.80 -11.20 42.53
CA MET A 426 6.35 -9.99 43.23
C MET A 426 5.44 -10.37 44.39
N ALA A 427 5.69 -9.81 45.57
CA ALA A 427 4.79 -9.97 46.71
C ALA A 427 3.47 -9.23 46.44
N VAL A 428 2.36 -9.92 46.65
CA VAL A 428 0.99 -9.39 46.61
C VAL A 428 0.53 -9.25 48.07
N PRO A 429 0.47 -8.02 48.61
CA PRO A 429 0.15 -7.82 50.02
C PRO A 429 -1.24 -8.33 50.38
N ASN A 430 -1.35 -9.02 51.51
CA ASN A 430 -2.61 -9.58 52.01
C ASN A 430 -3.72 -8.54 52.12
N ASN A 431 -3.36 -7.37 52.67
CA ASN A 431 -4.29 -6.26 52.88
C ASN A 431 -4.89 -5.70 51.58
N ARG A 432 -4.32 -6.03 50.41
CA ARG A 432 -4.84 -5.64 49.09
C ARG A 432 -5.84 -6.64 48.56
N PHE A 433 -5.56 -7.94 48.60
CA PHE A 433 -6.46 -8.93 48.00
C PHE A 433 -7.56 -9.42 48.97
N ARG A 434 -7.34 -9.38 50.29
CA ARG A 434 -8.35 -9.79 51.28
C ARG A 434 -9.70 -9.05 51.13
N PRO A 435 -9.75 -7.73 50.89
CA PRO A 435 -11.00 -7.02 50.63
C PRO A 435 -11.77 -7.47 49.38
N VAL A 436 -11.09 -8.09 48.41
CA VAL A 436 -11.73 -8.64 47.21
C VAL A 436 -12.58 -9.87 47.56
N GLY A 437 -12.16 -10.62 48.60
CA GLY A 437 -12.88 -11.77 49.13
C GLY A 437 -12.40 -13.11 48.60
N THR A 438 -13.23 -14.11 48.81
CA THR A 438 -13.03 -15.54 48.51
C THR A 438 -13.85 -15.96 47.30
N GLY A 439 -13.51 -17.12 46.73
CA GLY A 439 -14.24 -17.66 45.58
C GLY A 439 -13.47 -18.77 44.87
N THR A 440 -14.17 -19.54 44.02
CA THR A 440 -13.58 -20.66 43.27
C THR A 440 -13.06 -20.26 41.89
N ASP A 441 -13.26 -19.01 41.46
CA ASP A 441 -12.84 -18.52 40.14
C ASP A 441 -12.66 -16.99 40.15
N ILE A 442 -11.80 -16.50 41.04
CA ILE A 442 -11.43 -15.07 41.02
C ILE A 442 -10.48 -14.86 39.85
N ARG A 443 -10.78 -13.88 38.99
CA ARG A 443 -9.96 -13.56 37.82
C ARG A 443 -8.82 -12.63 38.18
N VAL A 444 -7.61 -13.03 37.78
CA VAL A 444 -6.40 -12.21 37.88
C VAL A 444 -5.76 -12.06 36.50
N GLN A 445 -5.21 -10.89 36.22
CA GLN A 445 -4.42 -10.62 35.01
C GLN A 445 -3.39 -9.56 35.33
N TYR A 446 -2.37 -9.42 34.50
CA TYR A 446 -1.46 -8.29 34.59
C TYR A 446 -1.42 -7.51 33.28
N THR A 447 -1.08 -6.24 33.40
CA THR A 447 -0.87 -5.34 32.28
C THR A 447 0.52 -4.75 32.32
N ILE A 448 1.06 -4.46 31.14
CA ILE A 448 2.34 -3.77 30.98
C ILE A 448 2.12 -2.48 30.23
N THR A 449 2.61 -1.38 30.81
CA THR A 449 2.61 -0.06 30.20
C THR A 449 4.04 0.48 30.11
N GLN A 450 4.26 1.41 29.18
CA GLN A 450 5.55 2.04 28.96
C GLN A 450 5.38 3.54 28.72
N ALA A 451 6.24 4.36 29.33
CA ALA A 451 6.18 5.81 29.15
C ALA A 451 6.35 6.18 27.67
N GLY A 452 5.48 7.05 27.16
CA GLY A 452 5.46 7.47 25.76
C GLY A 452 4.80 6.48 24.78
N ASN A 453 4.41 5.29 25.24
CA ASN A 453 3.58 4.37 24.47
C ASN A 453 2.13 4.46 24.99
N PRO A 454 1.14 4.84 24.15
CA PRO A 454 -0.26 4.95 24.56
C PRO A 454 -0.92 3.57 24.78
N ASN A 455 -0.31 2.49 24.30
CA ASN A 455 -0.89 1.14 24.34
C ASN A 455 -0.56 0.42 25.65
N THR A 456 -1.36 -0.61 25.93
CA THR A 456 -1.20 -1.49 27.09
C THR A 456 -1.18 -2.94 26.64
N SER A 457 -0.10 -3.67 26.93
CA SER A 457 -0.09 -5.13 26.76
C SER A 457 -0.87 -5.77 27.91
N ARG A 458 -1.72 -6.75 27.62
CA ARG A 458 -2.55 -7.44 28.62
C ARG A 458 -2.34 -8.95 28.58
N SER A 459 -2.16 -9.57 29.76
CA SER A 459 -2.06 -11.02 29.84
C SER A 459 -3.44 -11.65 29.67
N PRO A 460 -3.53 -12.93 29.28
CA PRO A 460 -4.77 -13.68 29.46
C PRO A 460 -5.15 -13.75 30.95
N GLU A 461 -6.46 -13.80 31.24
CA GLU A 461 -6.98 -13.89 32.61
C GLU A 461 -6.76 -15.27 33.24
N GLN A 462 -6.10 -15.36 34.38
CA GLN A 462 -5.99 -16.57 35.19
C GLN A 462 -7.12 -16.65 36.21
N GLY A 463 -7.84 -17.78 36.27
CA GLY A 463 -8.77 -18.07 37.36
C GLY A 463 -8.02 -18.67 38.56
N ILE A 464 -8.33 -18.22 39.77
CA ILE A 464 -7.74 -18.73 41.02
C ILE A 464 -8.83 -19.09 42.03
N ILE A 465 -8.51 -20.00 42.95
CA ILE A 465 -9.35 -20.35 44.10
C ILE A 465 -8.79 -19.64 45.33
N VAL A 466 -9.65 -18.97 46.08
CA VAL A 466 -9.30 -18.26 47.32
C VAL A 466 -10.28 -18.68 48.40
N ARG A 467 -9.76 -19.19 49.52
CA ARG A 467 -10.55 -19.66 50.66
C ARG A 467 -10.11 -18.93 51.93
N SER A 468 -11.04 -18.68 52.84
CA SER A 468 -10.76 -18.04 54.13
C SER A 468 -11.19 -18.93 55.28
N ARG A 469 -10.50 -18.78 56.43
CA ARG A 469 -10.94 -19.36 57.71
C ARG A 469 -12.32 -18.85 58.14
N ASP A 470 -12.70 -17.67 57.68
CA ASP A 470 -14.01 -17.07 57.95
C ASP A 470 -15.17 -17.86 57.33
N GLU A 471 -14.91 -18.69 56.30
CA GLU A 471 -15.91 -19.50 55.60
C GLU A 471 -15.96 -20.95 56.08
N LEU A 472 -15.04 -21.37 56.93
CA LEU A 472 -15.03 -22.71 57.51
C LEU A 472 -16.27 -22.93 58.39
N PRO A 473 -16.74 -24.18 58.55
CA PRO A 473 -17.75 -24.50 59.55
C PRO A 473 -17.31 -24.05 60.95
N GLY A 474 -18.11 -23.19 61.59
CA GLY A 474 -17.79 -22.54 62.87
C GLY A 474 -16.87 -21.31 62.77
N GLY A 475 -16.51 -20.88 61.56
CA GLY A 475 -15.63 -19.75 61.31
C GLY A 475 -14.19 -19.96 61.83
N PRO A 476 -13.43 -18.88 62.09
CA PRO A 476 -12.00 -18.98 62.42
C PRO A 476 -11.75 -19.67 63.77
N ASN A 477 -12.76 -19.73 64.65
CA ASN A 477 -12.67 -20.36 65.97
C ASN A 477 -13.14 -21.82 65.97
N GLY A 478 -13.73 -22.30 64.86
CA GLY A 478 -14.41 -23.58 64.77
C GLY A 478 -15.72 -23.65 65.58
N PRO A 479 -16.50 -24.73 65.43
CA PRO A 479 -17.78 -24.89 66.12
C PRO A 479 -17.61 -24.98 67.65
N GLU A 480 -18.65 -24.61 68.39
CA GLU A 480 -18.68 -24.84 69.84
C GLU A 480 -18.72 -26.35 70.17
N ALA A 481 -18.37 -26.70 71.39
CA ALA A 481 -18.33 -28.10 71.82
C ALA A 481 -19.74 -28.74 71.81
N PRO A 482 -19.85 -30.04 71.50
CA PRO A 482 -21.13 -30.75 71.61
C PRO A 482 -21.63 -30.77 73.06
N VAL A 483 -22.94 -30.87 73.26
CA VAL A 483 -23.55 -30.82 74.61
C VAL A 483 -24.29 -32.13 74.89
N PHE A 484 -23.91 -32.83 75.95
CA PHE A 484 -24.75 -33.87 76.54
C PHE A 484 -25.97 -33.20 77.19
N THR A 485 -27.17 -33.47 76.68
CA THR A 485 -28.38 -32.72 77.07
C THR A 485 -29.12 -33.33 78.26
N ASP A 486 -28.80 -34.57 78.63
CA ASP A 486 -29.40 -35.27 79.77
C ASP A 486 -28.30 -35.75 80.74
N LEU A 487 -27.88 -34.85 81.62
CA LEU A 487 -26.93 -35.11 82.71
C LEU A 487 -27.65 -34.99 84.05
N ASN A 488 -27.19 -35.75 85.05
CA ASN A 488 -27.73 -35.60 86.40
C ASN A 488 -27.21 -34.32 87.09
N GLU A 489 -27.66 -34.06 88.32
CA GLU A 489 -27.29 -32.86 89.11
C GLU A 489 -25.77 -32.71 89.38
N HIS A 490 -24.99 -33.77 89.14
CA HIS A 490 -23.54 -33.79 89.29
C HIS A 490 -22.80 -33.78 87.94
N GLY A 491 -23.50 -33.56 86.83
CA GLY A 491 -22.91 -33.53 85.49
C GLY A 491 -22.50 -34.90 84.96
N ALA A 492 -23.12 -35.97 85.45
CA ALA A 492 -22.81 -37.34 85.06
C ALA A 492 -23.93 -38.01 84.23
N ILE A 493 -23.50 -38.86 83.31
CA ILE A 493 -24.31 -39.87 82.64
C ILE A 493 -24.32 -41.11 83.54
N ASN A 494 -25.49 -41.54 83.98
CA ASN A 494 -25.68 -42.70 84.85
C ASN A 494 -26.72 -43.68 84.30
N THR A 495 -27.04 -44.71 85.07
CA THR A 495 -27.95 -45.77 84.60
C THR A 495 -29.38 -45.31 84.34
N ILE A 496 -29.79 -44.15 84.87
CA ILE A 496 -31.14 -43.59 84.73
C ILE A 496 -31.21 -42.76 83.43
N ASN A 497 -30.44 -41.67 83.32
CA ASN A 497 -30.46 -40.82 82.12
C ASN A 497 -29.72 -41.43 80.93
N GLY A 498 -28.79 -42.36 81.18
CA GLY A 498 -28.17 -43.17 80.14
C GLY A 498 -28.96 -44.43 79.78
N GLN A 499 -30.20 -44.63 80.27
CA GLN A 499 -30.98 -45.86 80.01
C GLN A 499 -31.11 -46.16 78.51
N ASP A 500 -31.45 -45.13 77.73
CA ASP A 500 -31.66 -45.26 76.28
C ASP A 500 -30.45 -44.78 75.46
N GLY A 501 -29.29 -44.61 76.10
CA GLY A 501 -28.12 -43.92 75.54
C GLY A 501 -28.08 -42.43 75.94
N ALA A 502 -26.94 -41.77 75.74
CA ALA A 502 -26.76 -40.38 76.14
C ALA A 502 -27.06 -39.45 74.95
N PRO A 503 -28.10 -38.60 75.02
CA PRO A 503 -28.39 -37.64 73.96
C PRO A 503 -27.33 -36.54 73.93
N VAL A 504 -26.87 -36.23 72.73
CA VAL A 504 -25.89 -35.19 72.42
C VAL A 504 -26.49 -34.25 71.40
N HIS A 505 -26.46 -32.96 71.70
CA HIS A 505 -26.88 -31.91 70.81
C HIS A 505 -25.66 -31.13 70.32
N ILE A 506 -25.56 -30.97 69.00
CA ILE A 506 -24.64 -30.06 68.35
C ILE A 506 -25.45 -28.84 67.90
N ALA A 507 -25.21 -27.70 68.56
CA ALA A 507 -25.90 -26.46 68.22
C ALA A 507 -25.56 -26.00 66.78
N PRO A 508 -26.45 -25.26 66.10
CA PRO A 508 -26.13 -24.59 64.86
C PRO A 508 -24.82 -23.78 64.99
N TYR A 509 -23.92 -23.94 64.03
CA TYR A 509 -22.63 -23.25 64.00
C TYR A 509 -22.57 -22.24 62.86
N LEU A 510 -21.65 -21.27 62.95
CA LEU A 510 -21.46 -20.28 61.88
C LEU A 510 -21.11 -21.00 60.56
N ASN A 511 -21.70 -20.58 59.44
CA ASN A 511 -21.55 -21.22 58.13
C ASN A 511 -22.09 -22.66 58.02
N ILE A 512 -22.98 -23.11 58.91
CA ILE A 512 -23.72 -24.36 58.75
C ILE A 512 -24.55 -24.34 57.46
N ARG A 513 -24.49 -25.42 56.67
CA ARG A 513 -25.18 -25.53 55.39
C ARG A 513 -25.79 -26.91 55.18
N PRO A 514 -26.89 -27.01 54.40
CA PRO A 514 -27.38 -28.30 53.94
C PRO A 514 -26.28 -29.01 53.17
N GLY A 515 -26.13 -30.32 53.40
CA GLY A 515 -25.09 -31.12 52.77
C GLY A 515 -23.79 -31.26 53.57
N ASP A 516 -23.57 -30.44 54.61
CA ASP A 516 -22.46 -30.63 55.55
C ASP A 516 -22.51 -32.03 56.18
N VAL A 517 -21.36 -32.62 56.49
CA VAL A 517 -21.28 -33.93 57.14
C VAL A 517 -20.57 -33.80 58.49
N ILE A 518 -21.22 -34.24 59.56
CA ILE A 518 -20.67 -34.23 60.91
C ILE A 518 -19.98 -35.57 61.20
N HIS A 519 -18.71 -35.51 61.56
CA HIS A 519 -17.94 -36.60 62.14
C HIS A 519 -17.78 -36.37 63.63
N PHE A 520 -18.58 -37.06 64.44
CA PHE A 520 -18.54 -37.01 65.89
C PHE A 520 -17.66 -38.12 66.45
N LEU A 521 -16.93 -37.82 67.53
CA LEU A 521 -16.10 -38.77 68.24
C LEU A 521 -16.39 -38.68 69.75
N TYR A 522 -16.80 -39.81 70.32
CA TYR A 522 -16.83 -40.05 71.76
C TYR A 522 -15.60 -40.85 72.16
N GLU A 523 -14.89 -40.40 73.20
CA GLU A 523 -13.76 -41.10 73.81
C GLU A 523 -14.01 -41.27 75.30
N GLY A 524 -14.01 -42.51 75.76
CA GLY A 524 -14.23 -42.87 77.15
C GLY A 524 -12.94 -43.17 77.89
N PHE A 525 -12.82 -42.73 79.14
CA PHE A 525 -11.65 -42.90 79.99
C PHE A 525 -12.02 -43.59 81.30
N ASP A 526 -11.05 -44.28 81.91
CA ASP A 526 -11.24 -45.10 83.12
C ASP A 526 -11.21 -44.32 84.46
N GLN A 527 -10.83 -43.03 84.43
CA GLN A 527 -10.77 -42.14 85.59
C GLN A 527 -11.67 -40.92 85.39
N LEU A 528 -12.06 -40.24 86.46
CA LEU A 528 -12.89 -39.02 86.39
C LEU A 528 -12.14 -37.82 85.79
N VAL A 529 -10.81 -37.80 85.87
CA VAL A 529 -9.93 -36.78 85.27
C VAL A 529 -8.68 -37.47 84.76
N GLY A 530 -8.34 -37.30 83.48
CA GLY A 530 -7.26 -38.07 82.85
C GLY A 530 -7.56 -39.58 82.82
N GLY A 531 -6.52 -40.41 82.92
CA GLY A 531 -6.65 -41.86 82.83
C GLY A 531 -6.38 -42.41 81.43
N ASN A 532 -6.56 -43.72 81.28
CA ASN A 532 -6.32 -44.40 80.01
C ASN A 532 -7.61 -44.45 79.17
N PRO A 533 -7.52 -44.29 77.84
CA PRO A 533 -8.65 -44.52 76.95
C PRO A 533 -9.17 -45.94 77.11
N LYS A 534 -10.48 -46.07 77.29
CA LYS A 534 -11.18 -47.33 77.54
C LYS A 534 -11.99 -47.77 76.34
N ASN A 535 -12.66 -46.83 75.68
CA ASN A 535 -13.36 -47.07 74.42
C ASN A 535 -13.45 -45.79 73.61
N GLN A 536 -13.74 -45.96 72.33
CA GLN A 536 -14.03 -44.88 71.41
C GLN A 536 -15.23 -45.25 70.55
N TRP A 537 -16.03 -44.26 70.18
CA TRP A 537 -17.17 -44.45 69.30
C TRP A 537 -17.24 -43.29 68.30
N PRO A 538 -16.79 -43.51 67.05
CA PRO A 538 -16.98 -42.56 65.97
C PRO A 538 -18.40 -42.68 65.42
N TYR A 539 -18.95 -41.55 65.00
CA TYR A 539 -20.24 -41.43 64.32
C TYR A 539 -20.12 -40.46 63.15
N THR A 540 -20.67 -40.83 62.00
CA THR A 540 -20.75 -39.95 60.82
C THR A 540 -22.22 -39.75 60.49
N SER A 541 -22.65 -38.49 60.39
CA SER A 541 -24.02 -38.16 60.00
C SER A 541 -24.24 -38.43 58.50
N ALA A 542 -25.51 -38.55 58.11
CA ALA A 542 -25.88 -38.22 56.73
C ALA A 542 -25.64 -36.72 56.46
N PRO A 543 -25.58 -36.28 55.19
CA PRO A 543 -25.52 -34.86 54.88
C PRO A 543 -26.67 -34.09 55.54
N LEU A 544 -26.37 -32.97 56.20
CA LEU A 544 -27.33 -32.22 56.99
C LEU A 544 -28.52 -31.75 56.15
N THR A 545 -29.72 -31.83 56.72
CA THR A 545 -30.95 -31.30 56.12
C THR A 545 -31.16 -29.83 56.48
N GLU A 546 -32.06 -29.14 55.77
CA GLU A 546 -32.48 -27.76 56.09
C GLU A 546 -32.97 -27.60 57.54
N GLU A 547 -33.67 -28.61 58.07
CA GLU A 547 -34.15 -28.60 59.45
C GLU A 547 -32.97 -28.66 60.44
N GLN A 548 -31.99 -29.52 60.18
CA GLN A 548 -30.80 -29.68 61.03
C GLN A 548 -29.86 -28.47 60.95
N VAL A 549 -29.86 -27.75 59.84
CA VAL A 549 -29.14 -26.47 59.70
C VAL A 549 -29.75 -25.41 60.61
N ARG A 550 -31.09 -25.38 60.73
CA ARG A 550 -31.82 -24.43 61.59
C ARG A 550 -31.73 -24.78 63.06
N ASP A 551 -31.95 -26.05 63.39
CA ASP A 551 -32.19 -26.49 64.77
C ASP A 551 -30.95 -27.11 65.43
N GLY A 552 -29.94 -27.47 64.64
CA GLY A 552 -28.76 -28.21 65.09
C GLY A 552 -28.89 -29.69 64.80
N TYR A 553 -27.92 -30.47 65.28
CA TYR A 553 -27.86 -31.89 65.02
C TYR A 553 -27.88 -32.69 66.32
N ASP A 554 -28.94 -33.48 66.48
CA ASP A 554 -29.07 -34.41 67.60
C ASP A 554 -28.59 -35.81 67.22
N LEU A 555 -27.78 -36.39 68.09
CA LEU A 555 -27.37 -37.78 68.02
C LEU A 555 -27.42 -38.40 69.42
N LYS A 556 -27.32 -39.73 69.48
CA LYS A 556 -27.34 -40.44 70.75
C LYS A 556 -26.17 -41.41 70.83
N VAL A 557 -25.33 -41.25 71.85
CA VAL A 557 -24.28 -42.22 72.17
C VAL A 557 -24.96 -43.50 72.65
N PRO A 558 -24.76 -44.65 71.98
CA PRO A 558 -25.50 -45.87 72.30
C PRO A 558 -25.24 -46.33 73.74
N ARG A 559 -26.29 -46.88 74.38
CA ARG A 559 -26.20 -47.45 75.73
C ARG A 559 -25.02 -48.41 75.90
N ALA A 560 -24.75 -49.26 74.91
CA ALA A 560 -23.65 -50.22 74.94
C ALA A 560 -22.26 -49.55 75.03
N VAL A 561 -22.09 -48.38 74.40
CA VAL A 561 -20.85 -47.58 74.51
C VAL A 561 -20.69 -47.05 75.93
N LEU A 562 -21.78 -46.58 76.55
CA LEU A 562 -21.77 -46.10 77.94
C LEU A 562 -21.51 -47.24 78.93
N ASP A 563 -22.13 -48.40 78.75
CA ASP A 563 -21.92 -49.58 79.59
C ASP A 563 -20.47 -50.07 79.48
N SER A 564 -19.89 -50.05 78.28
CA SER A 564 -18.47 -50.33 78.05
C SER A 564 -17.57 -49.30 78.74
N ASN A 565 -17.95 -48.01 78.74
CA ASN A 565 -17.24 -46.98 79.51
C ASN A 565 -17.33 -47.30 81.01
N CYS A 566 -18.51 -47.70 81.49
CA CYS A 566 -18.85 -48.04 82.87
C CYS A 566 -18.61 -46.94 83.92
N TYR A 567 -17.37 -46.48 84.09
CA TYR A 567 -16.95 -45.52 85.10
C TYR A 567 -15.78 -44.69 84.60
N GLY A 568 -15.81 -43.40 84.89
CA GLY A 568 -14.75 -42.44 84.56
C GLY A 568 -15.34 -41.17 83.94
N HIS A 569 -14.73 -40.67 82.89
CA HIS A 569 -15.26 -39.54 82.12
C HIS A 569 -15.22 -39.83 80.62
N ALA A 570 -15.97 -39.05 79.86
CA ALA A 570 -16.00 -39.08 78.42
C ALA A 570 -15.60 -37.71 77.87
N GLU A 571 -14.83 -37.72 76.80
CA GLU A 571 -14.55 -36.56 75.97
C GLU A 571 -15.29 -36.69 74.63
N ALA A 572 -15.96 -35.61 74.22
CA ALA A 572 -16.71 -35.54 72.98
C ALA A 572 -16.22 -34.38 72.12
N THR A 573 -15.98 -34.66 70.84
CA THR A 573 -15.62 -33.68 69.81
C THR A 573 -16.37 -33.99 68.51
N PHE A 574 -16.44 -33.04 67.60
CA PHE A 574 -16.84 -33.30 66.22
C PHE A 574 -16.04 -32.44 65.23
N SER A 575 -15.98 -32.89 63.99
CA SER A 575 -15.57 -32.07 62.85
C SER A 575 -16.66 -32.06 61.81
N VAL A 576 -16.75 -30.98 61.06
CA VAL A 576 -17.70 -30.81 59.96
C VAL A 576 -16.92 -30.79 58.67
N GLU A 577 -17.20 -31.72 57.77
CA GLU A 577 -16.76 -31.68 56.39
C GLU A 577 -17.78 -30.89 55.56
N SER A 578 -17.32 -29.82 54.91
CA SER A 578 -18.13 -28.95 54.06
C SER A 578 -17.40 -28.63 52.75
N LEU A 579 -18.12 -28.06 51.79
CA LEU A 579 -17.56 -27.58 50.52
C LEU A 579 -16.50 -26.48 50.72
N THR A 580 -16.57 -25.73 51.82
CA THR A 580 -15.63 -24.66 52.16
C THR A 580 -14.42 -25.15 52.96
N GLY A 581 -14.39 -26.42 53.38
CA GLY A 581 -13.30 -27.00 54.17
C GLY A 581 -13.80 -27.71 55.43
N ILE A 582 -12.88 -28.00 56.36
CA ILE A 582 -13.17 -28.75 57.59
C ILE A 582 -13.11 -27.85 58.82
N GLY A 583 -14.24 -27.69 59.51
CA GLY A 583 -14.32 -27.06 60.82
C GLY A 583 -14.18 -28.08 61.94
N ARG A 584 -13.44 -27.77 63.01
CA ARG A 584 -13.26 -28.68 64.16
C ARG A 584 -13.78 -28.05 65.43
N SER A 585 -14.59 -28.80 66.18
CA SER A 585 -15.23 -28.30 67.39
C SER A 585 -14.24 -28.17 68.55
N LYS A 586 -14.62 -27.38 69.54
CA LYS A 586 -14.07 -27.51 70.90
C LYS A 586 -14.46 -28.87 71.50
N ARG A 587 -13.77 -29.25 72.58
CA ARG A 587 -14.02 -30.49 73.31
C ARG A 587 -14.99 -30.29 74.47
N ARG A 588 -15.88 -31.27 74.70
CA ARG A 588 -16.72 -31.36 75.89
C ARG A 588 -16.34 -32.56 76.74
N SER A 589 -16.34 -32.42 78.06
CA SER A 589 -16.22 -33.54 79.00
C SER A 589 -17.52 -33.76 79.77
N ALA A 590 -17.84 -35.01 80.09
CA ALA A 590 -18.92 -35.40 81.00
C ALA A 590 -18.49 -36.62 81.83
N TYR A 591 -18.93 -36.68 83.09
CA TYR A 591 -18.67 -37.86 83.91
C TYR A 591 -19.58 -39.02 83.48
N VAL A 592 -19.10 -40.25 83.64
CA VAL A 592 -19.86 -41.47 83.34
C VAL A 592 -19.79 -42.40 84.54
N ASP A 593 -20.95 -42.77 85.06
CA ASP A 593 -21.09 -43.79 86.11
C ASP A 593 -22.32 -44.66 85.86
N MET A 594 -22.12 -45.69 85.04
CA MET A 594 -23.13 -46.70 84.70
C MET A 594 -23.19 -47.85 85.71
N ARG A 595 -22.49 -47.74 86.85
CA ARG A 595 -22.43 -48.83 87.84
C ARG A 595 -23.76 -48.95 88.59
N VAL A 596 -24.22 -50.18 88.80
CA VAL A 596 -25.34 -50.50 89.69
C VAL A 596 -24.77 -51.17 90.94
N SER A 597 -25.03 -50.61 92.12
CA SER A 597 -24.48 -51.09 93.39
C SER A 597 -22.94 -51.28 93.37
N GLY A 598 -22.23 -50.39 92.66
CA GLY A 598 -20.76 -50.38 92.57
C GLY A 598 -20.15 -51.36 91.54
N ARG A 599 -20.96 -52.09 90.76
CA ARG A 599 -20.48 -53.01 89.71
C ARG A 599 -20.79 -52.48 88.32
N CYS A 600 -19.85 -52.67 87.39
CA CYS A 600 -20.09 -52.38 85.98
C CYS A 600 -21.19 -53.26 85.42
N PRO A 601 -22.06 -52.71 84.54
CA PRO A 601 -23.05 -53.51 83.83
C PRO A 601 -22.35 -54.49 82.87
N GLU A 602 -22.88 -55.71 82.74
CA GLU A 602 -22.38 -56.67 81.76
C GLU A 602 -22.66 -56.14 80.35
N ALA A 603 -21.63 -56.10 79.50
CA ALA A 603 -21.77 -55.60 78.13
C ALA A 603 -22.80 -56.45 77.37
N ARG A 604 -23.98 -55.87 77.08
CA ARG A 604 -24.95 -56.51 76.20
C ARG A 604 -24.40 -56.45 74.78
N GLY A 605 -24.12 -57.61 74.18
CA GLY A 605 -23.69 -57.73 72.78
C GLY A 605 -24.74 -57.15 71.83
N GLN A 606 -24.24 -56.62 70.71
CA GLN A 606 -24.93 -55.84 69.67
C GLN A 606 -26.33 -56.31 69.28
#